data_AF-F8QKM7-F1
#
_entry.id   AF-F8QKM7-F1
#
_cell.length_a   1.000
_cell.length_b   1.000
_cell.length_c   1.000
_cell.angle_alpha   90.00
_cell.angle_beta   90.00
_cell.angle_gamma   90.00
#
_symmetry.space_group_name_H-M   'P 1'
#
loop_
_entity.id
_entity.type
_entity.pdbx_description
1 polymer ?
#
loop_
_entity_poly.entity_id
_entity_poly.type
_entity_poly.pdbx_seq_one_letter_code
_entity_poly.pdbx_strand_id
1 'polypeptide(L)'
;MVPGTFFSVVGGNIQAFARQRDSRIGGESHLIKGFAGTAVEMEGCDPAAFNVEELVRHHKLQERKTLTTDVILEDLDFQGLAAVSAFHFLDVLIQFVHGL
;
A
#
# COMPACT_ATOMS: atom_id res chain seq x y z
N MET A 1 -15.71 1.53 20.59
CA MET A 1 -16.19 0.57 19.58
C MET A 1 -15.02 -0.37 19.34
N VAL A 2 -15.17 -1.67 19.60
CA VAL A 2 -14.10 -2.65 19.34
C VAL A 2 -13.84 -2.62 17.82
N PRO A 3 -12.60 -2.50 17.33
CA PRO A 3 -12.34 -2.52 15.90
C PRO A 3 -12.83 -3.87 15.37
N GLY A 4 -13.85 -3.83 14.52
CA GLY A 4 -14.41 -5.05 13.95
C GLY A 4 -13.41 -5.67 12.99
N THR A 5 -13.17 -6.97 13.09
CA THR A 5 -12.43 -7.73 12.08
C THR A 5 -13.12 -7.58 10.73
N PHE A 6 -12.40 -7.12 9.70
CA PHE A 6 -12.89 -7.12 8.33
C PHE A 6 -11.86 -7.75 7.39
N PHE A 7 -12.35 -8.31 6.29
CA PHE A 7 -11.52 -8.92 5.25
C PHE A 7 -11.55 -8.03 4.01
N SER A 8 -10.38 -7.70 3.47
CA SER A 8 -10.24 -6.98 2.21
C SER A 8 -9.68 -7.91 1.13
N VAL A 9 -10.29 -7.88 -0.06
CA VAL A 9 -9.77 -8.62 -1.21
C VAL A 9 -8.81 -7.72 -1.96
N VAL A 10 -7.52 -8.02 -1.87
CA VAL A 10 -6.46 -7.31 -2.59
C VAL A 10 -6.12 -8.10 -3.84
N GLY A 11 -6.26 -7.45 -5.00
CA GLY A 11 -6.03 -8.07 -6.30
C GLY A 11 -4.96 -7.34 -7.09
N GLY A 12 -4.06 -8.10 -7.71
CA GLY A 12 -2.99 -7.56 -8.54
C GLY A 12 -2.80 -8.35 -9.84
N ASN A 13 -2.31 -7.66 -10.85
CA ASN A 13 -1.85 -8.32 -12.07
C ASN A 13 -0.56 -9.08 -11.75
N ILE A 14 -0.52 -10.37 -12.05
CA ILE A 14 0.68 -11.18 -11.98
C ILE A 14 1.27 -11.36 -13.38
N GLN A 15 2.59 -11.26 -13.45
CA GLN A 15 3.36 -11.45 -14.68
C GLN A 15 4.53 -12.35 -14.37
N ALA A 16 4.63 -13.49 -15.07
CA ALA A 16 5.69 -14.46 -14.88
C ALA A 16 6.24 -14.87 -16.24
N PHE A 17 7.57 -14.86 -16.39
CA PHE A 17 8.21 -15.41 -17.58
C PHE A 17 8.40 -16.91 -17.41
N ALA A 18 7.78 -17.68 -18.30
CA ALA A 18 8.02 -19.12 -18.41
C ALA A 18 8.96 -19.39 -19.58
N ARG A 19 10.02 -20.16 -19.33
CA ARG A 19 10.91 -20.66 -20.38
C ARG A 19 10.27 -21.88 -21.03
N GLN A 20 9.94 -21.76 -22.30
CA GLN A 20 9.52 -22.90 -23.13
C GLN A 20 10.74 -23.35 -23.94
N ARG A 21 11.19 -24.58 -23.69
CA ARG A 21 12.30 -25.18 -24.44
C ARG A 21 11.73 -26.23 -25.40
N ASP A 22 11.73 -25.91 -26.68
CA ASP A 22 11.46 -26.88 -27.74
C ASP A 22 12.82 -27.40 -28.26
N SER A 23 12.99 -28.71 -28.33
CA SER A 23 14.24 -29.34 -28.78
C SER A 23 14.59 -29.08 -30.25
N ARG A 24 13.62 -28.63 -31.07
CA ARG A 24 13.75 -28.41 -32.52
C ARG A 24 13.85 -26.94 -32.91
N ILE A 25 13.29 -26.03 -32.10
CA ILE A 25 13.11 -24.61 -32.45
C ILE A 25 14.00 -23.68 -31.58
N GLY A 26 14.48 -24.17 -30.43
CA GLY A 26 15.27 -23.37 -29.47
C GLY A 26 14.48 -23.04 -28.20
N GLY A 27 15.00 -22.10 -27.40
CA GLY A 27 14.35 -21.65 -26.17
C GLY A 27 13.67 -20.30 -26.36
N GLU A 28 12.34 -20.26 -26.26
CA GLU A 28 11.57 -19.01 -26.25
C GLU A 28 11.04 -18.72 -24.85
N SER A 29 11.08 -17.44 -24.45
CA SER A 29 10.49 -17.01 -23.18
C SER A 29 9.10 -16.47 -23.45
N HIS A 30 8.09 -17.05 -22.81
CA HIS A 30 6.71 -16.58 -22.90
C HIS A 30 6.31 -15.85 -21.62
N LEU A 31 5.69 -14.67 -21.76
CA LEU A 31 5.15 -13.91 -20.64
C LEU A 31 3.74 -14.40 -20.31
N ILE A 32 3.62 -15.13 -19.21
CA ILE A 32 2.34 -15.52 -18.63
C ILE A 32 1.81 -14.31 -17.85
N LYS A 33 0.61 -13.85 -18.20
CA LYS A 33 -0.11 -12.79 -17.49
C LYS A 33 -1.34 -13.38 -16.83
N GLY A 34 -1.66 -12.92 -15.64
CA GLY A 34 -2.86 -13.32 -14.91
C GLY A 34 -3.26 -12.29 -13.88
N PHE A 35 -4.31 -12.61 -13.12
CA PHE A 35 -4.76 -11.83 -11.98
C PHE A 35 -4.73 -12.74 -10.75
N ALA A 36 -4.10 -12.28 -9.68
CA ALA A 36 -4.13 -12.95 -8.39
C ALA A 36 -4.85 -12.08 -7.38
N GLY A 37 -5.87 -12.64 -6.74
CA GLY A 37 -6.58 -12.05 -5.62
C GLY A 37 -6.25 -12.79 -4.32
N THR A 38 -5.97 -12.04 -3.27
CA THR A 38 -5.77 -12.55 -1.91
C THR A 38 -6.76 -11.86 -0.98
N ALA A 39 -7.50 -12.63 -0.17
CA ALA A 39 -8.25 -12.08 0.95
C ALA A 39 -7.30 -11.89 2.13
N VAL A 40 -7.22 -10.67 2.65
CA VAL A 40 -6.37 -10.29 3.78
C VAL A 40 -7.27 -9.88 4.93
N GLU A 41 -7.00 -10.46 6.11
CA GLU A 41 -7.61 -10.01 7.36
C GLU A 41 -6.95 -8.69 7.77
N MET A 42 -7.77 -7.67 8.01
CA MET A 42 -7.32 -6.34 8.37
C MET A 42 -7.71 -6.06 9.82
N GLU A 43 -6.73 -6.11 10.71
CA GLU A 43 -6.92 -5.81 12.13
C GLU A 43 -6.65 -4.32 12.40
N GLY A 44 -7.52 -3.67 13.18
CA GLY A 44 -7.34 -2.28 13.61
C GLY A 44 -7.45 -1.22 12.50
N CYS A 45 -8.01 -1.58 11.35
CA CYS A 45 -8.17 -0.65 10.23
C CYS A 45 -9.64 -0.17 10.11
N ASP A 46 -9.85 1.07 9.68
CA ASP A 46 -11.19 1.61 9.43
C ASP A 46 -11.71 1.09 8.08
N PRO A 47 -12.84 0.37 8.03
CA PRO A 47 -13.43 -0.08 6.77
C PRO A 47 -13.71 1.05 5.77
N ALA A 48 -13.96 2.27 6.24
CA ALA A 48 -14.17 3.44 5.38
C ALA A 48 -12.94 3.78 4.52
N ALA A 49 -11.73 3.38 4.95
CA ALA A 49 -10.51 3.55 4.18
C ALA A 49 -10.52 2.79 2.83
N PHE A 50 -11.39 1.79 2.67
CA PHE A 50 -11.52 0.98 1.44
C PHE A 50 -12.79 1.29 0.64
N ASN A 51 -13.37 2.47 0.81
CA ASN A 51 -14.58 2.86 0.09
C ASN A 51 -14.31 3.04 -1.42
N VAL A 52 -14.64 2.02 -2.20
CA VAL A 52 -14.48 2.02 -3.67
C VAL A 52 -15.38 3.05 -4.35
N GLU A 53 -16.58 3.31 -3.81
CA GLU A 53 -17.49 4.31 -4.39
C GLU A 53 -16.89 5.72 -4.30
N GLU A 54 -16.29 6.03 -3.15
CA GLU A 54 -15.61 7.31 -2.92
C GLU A 54 -14.39 7.45 -3.84
N LEU A 55 -13.59 6.39 -3.99
CA LEU A 55 -12.48 6.35 -4.94
C LEU A 55 -12.95 6.60 -6.39
N VAL A 56 -14.04 5.95 -6.82
CA VAL A 56 -14.61 6.13 -8.16
C VAL A 56 -15.17 7.54 -8.34
N ARG A 57 -15.81 8.10 -7.30
CA ARG A 57 -16.31 9.48 -7.28
C ARG A 57 -15.17 10.48 -7.50
N HIS A 58 -14.09 10.40 -6.71
CA HIS A 58 -12.90 11.24 -6.87
C HIS A 58 -12.23 11.05 -8.24
N HIS A 59 -12.19 9.82 -8.76
CA HIS A 59 -11.66 9.56 -10.09
C HIS A 59 -12.45 10.27 -11.19
N LYS A 60 -13.79 10.24 -11.11
CA LYS A 60 -14.67 10.95 -12.06
C LYS A 60 -14.53 12.47 -11.97
N LEU A 61 -14.31 13.00 -10.76
CA LEU A 61 -14.11 14.44 -10.54
C LEU A 61 -12.75 14.94 -11.05
N GLN A 62 -11.81 14.03 -11.36
CA GLN A 62 -10.46 14.34 -11.83
C GLN A 62 -9.69 15.32 -10.93
N GLU A 63 -10.03 15.39 -9.64
CA GLU A 63 -9.40 16.29 -8.66
C GLU A 63 -7.89 16.06 -8.53
N ARG A 64 -7.42 14.85 -8.85
CA ARG A 64 -5.98 14.56 -8.95
C ARG A 64 -5.26 15.37 -10.04
N LYS A 65 -5.97 15.90 -11.05
CA LYS A 65 -5.40 16.79 -12.07
C LYS A 65 -5.16 18.21 -11.57
N THR A 66 -5.82 18.59 -10.48
CA THR A 66 -5.67 19.89 -9.81
C THR A 66 -4.83 19.79 -8.54
N LEU A 67 -4.22 18.63 -8.27
CA LEU A 67 -3.37 18.40 -7.12
C LEU A 67 -2.10 19.25 -7.26
N THR A 68 -1.91 20.21 -6.35
CA THR A 68 -0.67 20.99 -6.24
C THR A 68 0.14 20.49 -5.04
N THR A 69 1.42 20.84 -5.00
CA THR A 69 2.28 20.55 -3.84
C THR A 69 1.71 21.17 -2.56
N ASP A 70 1.12 22.36 -2.64
CA ASP A 70 0.53 23.05 -1.48
C ASP A 70 -0.62 22.26 -0.87
N VAL A 71 -1.53 21.72 -1.69
CA VAL A 71 -2.65 20.87 -1.24
C VAL A 71 -2.13 19.60 -0.54
N ILE A 72 -1.04 19.01 -1.05
CA ILE A 72 -0.43 17.84 -0.41
C ILE A 72 0.17 18.22 0.94
N LEU A 73 0.86 19.35 1.03
CA LEU A 73 1.46 19.81 2.27
C LEU A 73 0.38 20.16 3.32
N GLU A 74 -0.73 20.74 2.91
CA GLU A 74 -1.86 21.05 3.81
C GLU A 74 -2.55 19.81 4.39
N ASP A 75 -2.52 18.68 3.67
CA ASP A 75 -3.12 17.41 4.11
C ASP A 75 -2.24 16.64 5.12
N LEU A 76 -0.96 17.01 5.25
CA LEU A 76 -0.03 16.34 6.17
C LEU A 76 -0.18 16.86 7.61
N ASP A 77 -0.45 15.95 8.55
CA ASP A 77 -0.39 16.23 9.98
C ASP A 77 1.06 16.33 10.48
N PHE A 78 1.70 17.48 10.24
CA PHE A 78 3.06 17.75 10.70
C PHE A 78 3.22 17.70 12.23
N GLN A 79 2.17 18.04 12.99
CA GLN A 79 2.24 18.03 14.45
C GLN A 79 2.26 16.60 14.98
N GLY A 80 1.39 15.73 14.48
CA GLY A 80 1.41 14.30 14.76
C GLY A 80 2.75 13.67 14.35
N LEU A 81 3.25 13.98 13.15
CA LEU A 81 4.54 13.49 12.67
C LEU A 81 5.71 13.92 13.56
N ALA A 82 5.72 15.17 14.05
CA ALA A 82 6.74 15.65 14.97
C ALA A 82 6.68 14.94 16.32
N ALA A 83 5.48 14.70 16.86
CA ALA A 83 5.29 13.97 18.11
C ALA A 83 5.80 12.52 18.00
N VAL A 84 5.39 11.81 16.95
CA VAL A 84 5.83 10.43 16.68
C VAL A 84 7.34 10.37 16.48
N SER A 85 7.92 11.33 15.76
CA SER A 85 9.38 11.41 15.56
C SER A 85 10.13 11.61 16.88
N ALA A 86 9.61 12.42 17.81
CA ALA A 86 10.20 12.59 19.13
C ALA A 86 10.20 11.28 19.94
N PHE A 87 9.11 10.51 19.88
CA PHE A 87 9.05 9.19 20.54
C PHE A 87 10.04 8.19 19.93
N HIS A 88 10.15 8.13 18.59
CA HIS A 88 11.15 7.28 17.94
C HIS A 88 12.57 7.67 18.31
N PHE A 89 12.86 8.97 18.36
CA PHE A 89 14.18 9.44 18.79
C PHE A 89 14.49 9.05 20.24
N LEU A 90 13.52 9.21 21.16
CA LEU A 90 13.67 8.78 22.55
C LEU A 90 13.85 7.26 22.67
N ASP A 91 13.10 6.46 21.92
CA ASP A 91 13.23 5.00 21.90
C ASP A 91 14.63 4.58 21.44
N VAL A 92 15.17 5.19 20.38
CA VAL A 92 16.54 4.96 19.93
C VAL A 92 17.56 5.32 21.02
N LEU A 93 17.40 6.45 21.71
CA LEU A 93 18.29 6.83 22.81
C LEU A 93 18.26 5.82 23.96
N ILE A 94 17.06 5.37 24.35
CA ILE A 94 16.88 4.36 25.40
C ILE A 94 17.54 3.04 24.99
N GLN A 95 17.34 2.58 23.76
CA GLN A 95 17.96 1.36 23.24
C GLN A 95 19.49 1.45 23.20
N PHE A 96 20.05 2.62 22.86
CA PHE A 96 21.49 2.83 22.86
C PHE A 96 22.10 2.91 24.27
N VAL A 97 21.41 3.54 25.22
CA VAL A 97 21.92 3.72 26.60
C VAL A 97 21.95 2.41 27.38
N HIS A 98 21.06 1.45 27.11
CA HIS A 98 21.12 0.12 27.73
C HIS A 98 22.27 -0.76 27.22
N GLY A 99 23.03 -0.31 26.21
CA GLY A 99 24.21 -0.99 25.69
C GLY A 99 25.54 -0.55 26.32
N LEU A 100 25.53 0.26 27.40
CA LEU A 100 26.70 0.79 28.10
C LEU A 100 26.83 0.28 29.53
#